data_AF-A0A7J4K7M7-F1
#
_entry.id   AF-A0A7J4K7M7-F1
#
_cell.length_a   1.000
_cell.length_b   1.000
_cell.length_c   1.000
_cell.angle_alpha   90.00
_cell.angle_beta   90.00
_cell.angle_gamma   90.00
#
_symmetry.space_group_name_H-M   'P 1'
#
loop_
_entity.id
_entity.type
_entity.pdbx_description
1 polymer ?
#
loop_
_entity_poly.entity_id
_entity_poly.type
_entity_poly.pdbx_seq_one_letter_code
_entity_poly.pdbx_strand_id
1 'polypeptide(L)'
;MKFKNLVIILVLSVVLISCSSGSGSGGSARGVSIKFIEPLPSELSEGGEFSTTIQISNAVVNANGINGELCLRDSISDNYGGLKDSPSPCYPVNLPSASQTSKGGINPSEDVFTFTSQPYSNLDPSITNEISIIADFKYSVDTSAGAVACVKKPGANSPTIPSNCGTEQSLSVQQPDMPLKVAKILIRPSRINSNDVKLNTEITLSRAIQGELLPKQESFEKTSFGSADIDFNVEINGYSASCSSISSGSKLNIRSNENEKVIKCSTLITLNQDYLDVPVKIDMGYGFRQSVPGGKIKLISNEVLSA
;
A
#
# COMPACT_ATOMS: atom_id res chain seq x y z
N MET A 1 5.87 -21.30 -59.14
CA MET A 1 4.72 -21.51 -58.21
C MET A 1 5.05 -22.24 -56.90
N LYS A 2 6.31 -22.61 -56.59
CA LYS A 2 6.63 -23.33 -55.34
C LYS A 2 7.12 -22.47 -54.17
N PHE A 3 7.49 -21.21 -54.41
CA PHE A 3 7.98 -20.29 -53.36
C PHE A 3 6.87 -19.60 -52.56
N LYS A 4 5.72 -19.29 -53.18
CA LYS A 4 4.59 -18.62 -52.48
C LYS A 4 3.94 -19.52 -51.43
N ASN A 5 3.87 -20.84 -51.67
CA ASN A 5 3.30 -21.78 -50.69
C ASN A 5 4.20 -21.99 -49.48
N LEU A 6 5.53 -21.85 -49.63
CA LEU A 6 6.47 -22.00 -48.53
C LEU A 6 6.38 -20.81 -47.55
N VAL A 7 6.16 -19.60 -48.07
CA VAL A 7 6.00 -18.38 -47.25
C VAL A 7 4.69 -18.40 -46.47
N ILE A 8 3.59 -18.91 -47.06
CA ILE A 8 2.30 -19.00 -46.38
C ILE A 8 2.35 -20.01 -45.21
N ILE A 9 3.04 -21.15 -45.39
CA ILE A 9 3.23 -22.13 -44.30
C ILE A 9 4.09 -21.53 -43.17
N LEU A 10 5.11 -20.74 -43.50
CA LEU A 10 6.01 -20.13 -42.52
C LEU A 10 5.36 -18.98 -41.74
N VAL A 11 4.41 -18.25 -42.36
CA VAL A 11 3.61 -17.24 -41.66
C VAL A 11 2.55 -17.90 -40.76
N LEU A 12 1.96 -19.04 -41.17
CA LEU A 12 1.01 -19.77 -40.33
C LEU A 12 1.67 -20.40 -39.09
N SER A 13 2.92 -20.85 -39.18
CA SER A 13 3.65 -21.42 -38.03
C SER A 13 4.14 -20.37 -37.04
N VAL A 14 4.30 -19.10 -37.44
CA VAL A 14 4.54 -17.99 -36.49
C VAL A 14 3.27 -17.62 -35.72
N VAL A 15 2.08 -17.77 -36.32
CA VAL A 15 0.80 -17.46 -35.65
C VAL A 15 0.37 -18.55 -34.66
N LEU A 16 0.77 -19.81 -34.87
CA LEU A 16 0.43 -20.93 -33.97
C LEU A 16 1.35 -21.09 -32.75
N ILE A 17 2.45 -20.33 -32.66
CA ILE A 17 3.28 -20.26 -31.43
C ILE A 17 2.66 -19.30 -30.39
N SER A 18 1.66 -18.50 -30.76
CA SER A 18 1.02 -17.53 -29.87
C SER A 18 -0.03 -18.11 -28.90
N CYS A 19 -0.23 -19.42 -28.85
CA CYS A 19 -1.12 -20.06 -27.87
C CYS A 19 -0.48 -21.32 -27.25
N SER A 20 0.66 -21.16 -26.58
CA SER A 20 1.14 -22.16 -25.63
C SER A 20 1.97 -21.53 -24.49
N SER A 21 1.35 -20.61 -23.76
CA SER A 21 1.81 -20.23 -22.42
C SER A 21 0.96 -20.97 -21.40
N GLY A 22 1.26 -22.24 -21.20
CA GLY A 22 0.91 -22.93 -19.97
C GLY A 22 1.84 -22.46 -18.85
N SER A 23 1.28 -22.42 -17.64
CA SER A 23 1.96 -22.44 -16.34
C SER A 23 2.36 -21.11 -15.74
N GLY A 24 1.77 -20.82 -14.57
CA GLY A 24 2.45 -20.12 -13.48
C GLY A 24 2.33 -18.60 -13.47
N SER A 25 1.23 -18.09 -12.93
CA SER A 25 1.22 -16.81 -12.21
C SER A 25 0.41 -17.08 -10.94
N GLY A 26 0.99 -17.46 -9.80
CA GLY A 26 2.27 -16.94 -9.31
C GLY A 26 2.18 -15.43 -9.07
N GLY A 27 0.96 -14.87 -9.01
CA GLY A 27 0.75 -13.51 -8.53
C GLY A 27 1.21 -13.49 -7.08
N SER A 28 2.40 -12.92 -6.83
CA SER A 28 2.78 -12.49 -5.50
C SER A 28 1.59 -11.72 -4.94
N ALA A 29 0.91 -12.26 -3.94
CA ALA A 29 -0.04 -11.48 -3.16
C ALA A 29 0.76 -10.30 -2.59
N ARG A 30 0.40 -9.08 -2.98
CA ARG A 30 1.14 -7.86 -2.62
C ARG A 30 0.34 -7.13 -1.55
N GLY A 31 0.94 -6.96 -0.37
CA GLY A 31 0.32 -6.22 0.74
C GLY A 31 -1.04 -6.80 1.15
N VAL A 32 -2.06 -5.95 1.23
CA VAL A 32 -3.44 -6.33 1.52
C VAL A 32 -4.27 -6.33 0.25
N SER A 33 -5.11 -7.35 0.08
CA SER A 33 -6.11 -7.40 -0.99
C SER A 33 -7.51 -7.65 -0.43
N ILE A 34 -8.51 -7.05 -1.07
CA ILE A 34 -9.92 -7.12 -0.70
C ILE A 34 -10.68 -7.55 -1.95
N LYS A 35 -11.57 -8.53 -1.82
CA LYS A 35 -12.31 -9.07 -2.95
C LYS A 35 -13.73 -9.44 -2.55
N PHE A 36 -14.71 -9.01 -3.35
CA PHE A 36 -16.06 -9.57 -3.32
C PHE A 36 -16.03 -10.97 -3.93
N ILE A 37 -16.42 -11.99 -3.15
CA ILE A 37 -16.38 -13.39 -3.60
C ILE A 37 -17.76 -13.95 -3.95
N GLU A 38 -18.83 -13.23 -3.61
CA GLU A 38 -20.20 -13.54 -4.00
C GLU A 38 -20.76 -12.47 -4.95
N PRO A 39 -21.54 -12.88 -5.96
CA PRO A 39 -22.19 -11.95 -6.87
C PRO A 39 -23.29 -11.17 -6.13
N LEU A 40 -23.35 -9.86 -6.39
CA LEU A 40 -24.46 -9.03 -5.95
C LEU A 40 -25.67 -9.22 -6.88
N PRO A 41 -26.91 -9.04 -6.39
CA PRO A 41 -28.08 -9.05 -7.25
C PRO A 41 -28.01 -7.89 -8.26
N SER A 42 -28.48 -8.13 -9.49
CA SER A 42 -28.50 -7.08 -10.51
C SER A 42 -29.53 -6.00 -10.23
N GLU A 43 -30.63 -6.35 -9.57
CA GLU A 43 -31.73 -5.46 -9.22
C GLU A 43 -32.24 -5.77 -7.80
N LEU A 44 -32.71 -4.75 -7.10
CA LEU A 44 -33.31 -4.88 -5.77
C LEU A 44 -34.48 -3.90 -5.63
N SER A 45 -35.65 -4.44 -5.29
CA SER A 45 -36.84 -3.63 -5.00
C SER A 45 -36.77 -3.04 -3.60
N GLU A 46 -37.50 -1.94 -3.36
CA GLU A 46 -37.65 -1.35 -2.04
C GLU A 46 -38.20 -2.36 -1.02
N GLY A 47 -37.61 -2.39 0.17
CA GLY A 47 -37.87 -3.41 1.20
C GLY A 47 -37.14 -4.74 0.95
N GLY A 48 -36.45 -4.87 -0.18
CA GLY A 48 -35.56 -5.99 -0.47
C GLY A 48 -34.26 -5.91 0.33
N GLU A 49 -33.64 -7.07 0.50
CA GLU A 49 -32.35 -7.23 1.17
C GLU A 49 -31.38 -7.95 0.24
N PHE A 50 -30.09 -7.63 0.37
CA PHE A 50 -29.03 -8.42 -0.25
C PHE A 50 -28.04 -8.91 0.80
N SER A 51 -27.27 -9.94 0.44
CA SER A 51 -26.12 -10.37 1.22
C SER A 51 -24.89 -10.39 0.34
N THR A 52 -23.72 -10.19 0.95
CA THR A 52 -22.46 -10.28 0.22
C THR A 52 -21.34 -10.77 1.12
N THR A 53 -20.35 -11.37 0.49
CA THR A 53 -19.19 -11.92 1.18
C THR A 53 -17.91 -11.31 0.62
N ILE A 54 -17.08 -10.80 1.52
CA ILE A 54 -15.82 -10.14 1.22
C ILE A 54 -14.68 -10.97 1.80
N GLN A 55 -13.72 -11.32 0.97
CA GLN A 55 -12.46 -11.93 1.38
C GLN A 55 -11.40 -10.84 1.53
N ILE A 56 -10.69 -10.85 2.66
CA ILE A 56 -9.48 -10.06 2.85
C ILE A 56 -8.30 -11.02 2.93
N SER A 57 -7.24 -10.74 2.16
CA SER A 57 -6.00 -11.50 2.15
C SER A 57 -4.84 -10.57 2.49
N ASN A 58 -4.07 -10.94 3.52
CA ASN A 58 -2.92 -10.21 4.02
C ASN A 58 -1.62 -10.97 3.68
N ALA A 59 -0.81 -10.37 2.81
CA ALA A 59 0.51 -10.85 2.42
C ALA A 59 1.66 -10.11 3.13
N VAL A 60 1.37 -9.31 4.16
CA VAL A 60 2.36 -8.58 4.95
C VAL A 60 3.03 -9.48 5.98
N VAL A 61 4.36 -9.54 5.91
CA VAL A 61 5.22 -10.22 6.89
C VAL A 61 5.67 -9.21 7.95
N ASN A 62 5.15 -9.31 9.16
CA ASN A 62 5.44 -8.45 10.32
C ASN A 62 5.16 -9.20 11.63
N ALA A 63 5.44 -8.58 12.78
CA ALA A 63 5.26 -9.24 14.08
C ALA A 63 3.79 -9.33 14.55
N ASN A 64 2.94 -8.40 14.10
CA ASN A 64 1.63 -8.14 14.72
C ASN A 64 0.42 -8.41 13.80
N GLY A 65 0.64 -8.87 12.56
CA GLY A 65 -0.41 -8.98 11.57
C GLY A 65 -0.97 -7.61 11.15
N ILE A 66 -2.26 -7.60 10.79
CA ILE A 66 -3.01 -6.41 10.42
C ILE A 66 -4.31 -6.37 11.23
N ASN A 67 -4.53 -5.24 11.89
CA ASN A 67 -5.76 -4.92 12.60
C ASN A 67 -6.46 -3.76 11.92
N GLY A 68 -7.77 -3.88 11.76
CA GLY A 68 -8.55 -2.93 11.00
C GLY A 68 -10.06 -3.07 11.18
N GLU A 69 -10.78 -2.36 10.33
CA GLU A 69 -12.23 -2.33 10.27
C GLU A 69 -12.64 -2.40 8.80
N LEU A 70 -13.49 -3.38 8.47
CA LEU A 70 -14.08 -3.55 7.15
C LEU A 70 -15.53 -3.08 7.20
N CYS A 71 -15.84 -2.02 6.47
CA CYS A 71 -17.19 -1.49 6.34
C CYS A 71 -17.73 -1.71 4.92
N LEU A 72 -19.05 -1.84 4.84
CA LEU A 72 -19.79 -1.86 3.58
C LEU A 72 -20.58 -0.56 3.47
N ARG A 73 -20.51 0.08 2.32
CA ARG A 73 -21.33 1.24 1.97
C ARG A 73 -21.77 1.15 0.53
N ASP A 74 -22.66 2.04 0.13
CA ASP A 74 -22.98 2.23 -1.27
C ASP A 74 -22.62 3.64 -1.75
N SER A 75 -22.96 3.93 -3.01
CA SER A 75 -22.73 5.23 -3.64
C SER A 75 -23.83 6.27 -3.39
N ILE A 76 -24.90 5.90 -2.69
CA ILE A 76 -26.02 6.77 -2.31
C ILE A 76 -25.79 7.19 -0.84
N SER A 77 -26.33 8.35 -0.43
CA SER A 77 -26.28 8.73 0.97
C SER A 77 -27.51 8.22 1.74
N ASP A 78 -27.38 8.10 3.06
CA ASP A 78 -28.48 7.73 3.97
C ASP A 78 -29.75 8.56 3.76
N ASN A 79 -29.61 9.85 3.43
CA ASN A 79 -30.73 10.77 3.20
C ASN A 79 -31.61 10.38 2.02
N TYR A 80 -31.10 9.51 1.15
CA TYR A 80 -31.75 9.04 -0.07
C TYR A 80 -32.11 7.55 -0.02
N GLY A 81 -32.07 6.95 1.18
CA GLY A 81 -32.38 5.53 1.40
C GLY A 81 -31.21 4.59 1.12
N GLY A 82 -29.97 5.10 1.03
CA GLY A 82 -28.75 4.30 0.94
C GLY A 82 -28.48 3.45 2.20
N LEU A 83 -27.49 2.57 2.13
CA LEU A 83 -27.04 1.79 3.29
C LEU A 83 -26.60 2.72 4.41
N LYS A 84 -27.27 2.60 5.56
CA LYS A 84 -27.01 3.46 6.71
C LYS A 84 -25.54 3.41 7.14
N ASP A 85 -24.95 4.57 7.35
CA ASP A 85 -23.63 4.75 7.95
C ASP A 85 -23.62 4.31 9.44
N SER A 86 -24.78 4.21 10.09
CA SER A 86 -24.88 3.77 11.49
C SER A 86 -26.11 2.91 11.84
N PRO A 87 -25.91 1.75 12.49
CA PRO A 87 -24.64 1.03 12.51
C PRO A 87 -24.37 0.53 11.10
N SER A 88 -23.49 1.19 10.34
CA SER A 88 -22.88 0.58 9.16
C SER A 88 -22.33 -0.77 9.63
N PRO A 89 -22.46 -1.84 8.85
CA PRO A 89 -22.04 -3.18 9.27
C PRO A 89 -20.51 -3.30 9.28
N CYS A 90 -19.81 -2.45 9.99
CA CYS A 90 -18.37 -2.53 10.11
C CYS A 90 -17.99 -3.75 10.95
N TYR A 91 -17.17 -4.63 10.39
CA TYR A 91 -16.59 -5.76 11.12
C TYR A 91 -15.17 -5.41 11.57
N PRO A 92 -14.81 -5.67 12.84
CA PRO A 92 -13.41 -5.66 13.23
C PRO A 92 -12.68 -6.79 12.49
N VAL A 93 -11.51 -6.47 11.95
CA VAL A 93 -10.65 -7.41 11.22
C VAL A 93 -9.36 -7.56 12.00
N ASN A 94 -9.01 -8.80 12.32
CA ASN A 94 -7.70 -9.15 12.86
C ASN A 94 -7.12 -10.30 12.03
N LEU A 95 -6.23 -9.96 11.12
CA LEU A 95 -5.53 -10.92 10.27
C LEU A 95 -4.12 -11.16 10.80
N PRO A 96 -3.72 -12.42 11.03
CA PRO A 96 -2.34 -12.75 11.36
C PRO A 96 -1.34 -12.24 10.32
N SER A 97 -0.05 -12.27 10.66
CA SER A 97 0.99 -12.00 9.66
C SER A 97 1.05 -13.12 8.62
N ALA A 98 1.37 -12.76 7.37
CA ALA A 98 1.72 -13.72 6.33
C ALA A 98 2.96 -14.53 6.72
N SER A 99 2.99 -15.80 6.31
CA SER A 99 4.16 -16.66 6.55
C SER A 99 5.11 -16.63 5.35
N GLN A 100 6.41 -16.55 5.63
CA GLN A 100 7.45 -16.64 4.61
C GLN A 100 8.07 -18.03 4.61
N THR A 101 8.04 -18.69 3.45
CA THR A 101 8.68 -19.99 3.25
C THR A 101 10.20 -19.87 3.21
N SER A 102 10.91 -20.97 3.45
CA SER A 102 12.39 -21.03 3.39
C SER A 102 12.98 -20.66 2.02
N LYS A 103 12.17 -20.71 0.95
CA LYS A 103 12.54 -20.31 -0.41
C LYS A 103 12.14 -18.86 -0.75
N GLY A 104 11.67 -18.10 0.23
CA GLY A 104 11.28 -16.70 0.09
C GLY A 104 9.86 -16.46 -0.44
N GLY A 105 9.08 -17.50 -0.74
CA GLY A 105 7.66 -17.37 -1.10
C GLY A 105 6.80 -16.92 0.07
N ILE A 106 5.81 -16.07 -0.19
CA ILE A 106 4.88 -15.53 0.81
C ILE A 106 3.56 -16.28 0.72
N ASN A 107 3.10 -16.84 1.85
CA ASN A 107 1.78 -17.41 2.01
C ASN A 107 0.90 -16.42 2.79
N PRO A 108 -0.10 -15.80 2.14
CA PRO A 108 -0.96 -14.83 2.81
C PRO A 108 -1.86 -15.49 3.85
N SER A 109 -2.24 -14.72 4.88
CA SER A 109 -3.34 -15.09 5.77
C SER A 109 -4.64 -14.52 5.21
N GLU A 110 -5.72 -15.29 5.25
CA GLU A 110 -7.00 -14.88 4.65
C GLU A 110 -8.14 -15.09 5.64
N ASP A 111 -9.14 -14.21 5.56
CA ASP A 111 -10.40 -14.35 6.28
C ASP A 111 -11.56 -13.82 5.44
N VAL A 112 -12.76 -14.24 5.78
CA VAL A 112 -13.97 -14.03 5.00
C VAL A 112 -15.05 -13.42 5.89
N PHE A 113 -15.60 -12.29 5.44
CA PHE A 113 -16.59 -11.50 6.16
C PHE A 113 -17.91 -11.50 5.40
N THR A 114 -18.96 -12.02 6.02
CA THR A 114 -20.31 -12.11 5.42
C THR A 114 -21.20 -11.00 5.99
N PHE A 115 -21.71 -10.17 5.10
CA PHE A 115 -22.68 -9.12 5.39
C PHE A 115 -24.06 -9.65 5.01
N THR A 116 -24.85 -10.03 6.01
CA THR A 116 -26.19 -10.60 5.80
C THR A 116 -27.27 -9.53 5.85
N SER A 117 -28.32 -9.70 5.06
CA SER A 117 -29.57 -8.94 5.16
C SER A 117 -29.36 -7.42 5.21
N GLN A 118 -28.77 -6.87 4.16
CA GLN A 118 -28.55 -5.44 3.99
C GLN A 118 -29.79 -4.82 3.32
N PRO A 119 -30.66 -4.10 4.06
CA PRO A 119 -31.95 -3.66 3.56
C PRO A 119 -31.87 -2.29 2.89
N TYR A 120 -32.73 -2.07 1.89
CA TYR A 120 -33.01 -0.75 1.33
C TYR A 120 -34.44 -0.33 1.63
N SER A 121 -34.63 0.90 2.11
CA SER A 121 -35.95 1.42 2.50
C SER A 121 -36.05 2.92 2.27
N ASN A 122 -37.25 3.41 1.98
CA ASN A 122 -37.52 4.84 1.73
C ASN A 122 -36.66 5.37 0.58
N LEU A 123 -36.62 4.61 -0.52
CA LEU A 123 -35.85 4.98 -1.70
C LEU A 123 -36.49 6.20 -2.36
N ASP A 124 -35.70 7.26 -2.54
CA ASP A 124 -36.19 8.44 -3.23
C ASP A 124 -36.52 8.09 -4.71
N PRO A 125 -37.77 8.26 -5.16
CA PRO A 125 -38.21 7.87 -6.51
C PRO A 125 -37.52 8.69 -7.61
N SER A 126 -36.91 9.84 -7.27
CA SER A 126 -36.06 10.59 -8.21
C SER A 126 -34.72 9.92 -8.48
N ILE A 127 -34.36 8.88 -7.72
CA ILE A 127 -33.12 8.14 -7.86
C ILE A 127 -33.35 6.86 -8.68
N THR A 128 -33.41 7.02 -9.99
CA THR A 128 -33.36 5.90 -10.95
C THR A 128 -31.92 5.50 -11.21
N ASN A 129 -31.21 4.95 -10.22
CA ASN A 129 -29.77 4.71 -10.36
C ASN A 129 -29.34 3.27 -10.10
N GLU A 130 -28.42 2.80 -10.95
CA GLU A 130 -27.46 1.77 -10.58
C GLU A 130 -26.55 2.32 -9.49
N ILE A 131 -26.54 1.65 -8.34
CA ILE A 131 -25.65 1.95 -7.22
C ILE A 131 -24.44 1.05 -7.24
N SER A 132 -23.30 1.53 -6.75
CA SER A 132 -22.13 0.68 -6.51
C SER A 132 -22.07 0.32 -5.05
N ILE A 133 -21.96 -0.97 -4.74
CA ILE A 133 -21.57 -1.42 -3.41
C ILE A 133 -20.05 -1.31 -3.27
N ILE A 134 -19.57 -0.79 -2.15
CA ILE A 134 -18.16 -0.47 -1.92
C ILE A 134 -17.73 -1.05 -0.58
N ALA A 135 -16.64 -1.81 -0.59
CA ALA A 135 -15.96 -2.27 0.62
C ALA A 135 -14.86 -1.28 0.99
N ASP A 136 -14.95 -0.69 2.18
CA ASP A 136 -13.91 0.15 2.75
C ASP A 136 -13.18 -0.61 3.84
N PHE A 137 -11.91 -0.92 3.62
CA PHE A 137 -11.06 -1.51 4.66
C PHE A 137 -10.07 -0.46 5.16
N LYS A 138 -10.18 -0.15 6.45
CA LYS A 138 -9.26 0.74 7.17
C LYS A 138 -8.37 -0.11 8.06
N TYR A 139 -7.06 0.06 7.99
CA TYR A 139 -6.14 -0.74 8.82
C TYR A 139 -4.88 0.04 9.19
N SER A 140 -4.25 -0.36 10.30
CA SER A 140 -2.96 0.18 10.71
C SER A 140 -1.82 -0.73 10.30
N VAL A 141 -0.70 -0.15 9.91
CA VAL A 141 0.51 -0.89 9.53
C VAL A 141 1.77 -0.21 10.06
N ASP A 142 2.69 -1.05 10.51
CA ASP A 142 4.07 -0.68 10.82
C ASP A 142 4.99 -1.34 9.79
N THR A 143 5.89 -0.55 9.21
CA THR A 143 6.86 -1.02 8.21
C THR A 143 8.24 -0.48 8.51
N SER A 144 9.26 -1.28 8.18
CA SER A 144 10.65 -0.87 8.22
C SER A 144 11.28 -1.06 6.85
N ALA A 145 12.04 -0.06 6.40
CA ALA A 145 12.86 -0.12 5.20
C ALA A 145 14.33 -0.07 5.59
N GLY A 146 15.14 -0.94 4.99
CA GLY A 146 16.57 -1.05 5.25
C GLY A 146 17.40 -0.78 3.99
N ALA A 147 18.55 -0.13 4.17
CA ALA A 147 19.57 0.03 3.16
C ALA A 147 20.97 0.12 3.81
N VAL A 148 22.03 -0.05 3.01
CA VAL A 148 23.42 0.07 3.49
C VAL A 148 24.18 1.01 2.56
N ALA A 149 24.84 2.01 3.13
CA ALA A 149 25.71 2.95 2.42
C ALA A 149 27.17 2.71 2.80
N CYS A 150 28.10 2.84 1.86
CA CYS A 150 29.51 2.83 2.22
C CYS A 150 30.02 4.27 2.44
N VAL A 151 30.62 4.57 3.58
CA VAL A 151 31.21 5.89 3.84
C VAL A 151 32.70 5.78 4.03
N LYS A 152 33.48 6.51 3.22
CA LYS A 152 34.93 6.58 3.37
C LYS A 152 35.38 7.74 4.25
N LYS A 153 36.47 7.52 4.98
CA LYS A 153 37.13 8.54 5.80
C LYS A 153 37.72 9.63 4.92
N PRO A 154 37.61 10.92 5.33
CA PRO A 154 38.19 12.01 4.56
C PRO A 154 39.70 11.87 4.35
N GLY A 155 40.13 11.82 3.09
CA GLY A 155 41.54 11.69 2.73
C GLY A 155 42.07 10.25 2.70
N ALA A 156 41.26 9.24 3.05
CA ALA A 156 41.64 7.85 2.88
C ALA A 156 41.61 7.46 1.40
N ASN A 157 42.73 6.91 0.91
CA ASN A 157 42.93 6.49 -0.49
C ASN A 157 43.41 5.03 -0.58
N SER A 158 43.08 4.20 0.41
CA SER A 158 43.52 2.80 0.46
C SER A 158 42.90 1.98 -0.67
N PRO A 159 43.66 1.06 -1.31
CA PRO A 159 43.11 0.11 -2.29
C PRO A 159 42.08 -0.86 -1.69
N THR A 160 41.94 -0.91 -0.37
CA THR A 160 40.94 -1.73 0.33
C THR A 160 39.57 -1.05 0.42
N ILE A 161 39.43 0.21 0.00
CA ILE A 161 38.15 0.94 0.01
C ILE A 161 37.30 0.46 -1.17
N PRO A 162 36.07 -0.03 -0.93
CA PRO A 162 35.18 -0.45 -2.01
C PRO A 162 34.89 0.68 -3.01
N SER A 163 34.76 0.31 -4.29
CA SER A 163 34.54 1.29 -5.37
C SER A 163 33.18 1.99 -5.29
N ASN A 164 32.21 1.42 -4.58
CA ASN A 164 30.88 1.98 -4.35
C ASN A 164 30.86 3.05 -3.23
N CYS A 165 31.97 3.28 -2.51
CA CYS A 165 32.10 4.34 -1.49
C CYS A 165 32.28 5.72 -2.15
N GLY A 166 31.27 6.14 -2.90
CA GLY A 166 31.23 7.38 -3.67
C GLY A 166 30.85 8.61 -2.85
N THR A 167 30.99 9.78 -3.46
CA THR A 167 30.53 11.07 -2.92
C THR A 167 29.02 11.26 -2.99
N GLU A 168 28.34 10.46 -3.81
CA GLU A 168 26.90 10.31 -3.85
C GLU A 168 26.57 8.83 -4.10
N GLN A 169 25.60 8.29 -3.37
CA GLN A 169 25.15 6.91 -3.50
C GLN A 169 23.63 6.85 -3.54
N SER A 170 23.09 6.13 -4.53
CA SER A 170 21.68 5.71 -4.54
C SER A 170 21.61 4.30 -3.97
N LEU A 171 20.97 4.14 -2.82
CA LEU A 171 20.96 2.86 -2.12
C LEU A 171 19.86 1.95 -2.65
N SER A 172 20.14 0.65 -2.65
CA SER A 172 19.11 -0.37 -2.83
C SER A 172 18.32 -0.51 -1.53
N VAL A 173 17.00 -0.34 -1.62
CA VAL A 173 16.11 -0.36 -0.47
C VAL A 173 15.44 -1.72 -0.37
N GLN A 174 15.45 -2.30 0.82
CA GLN A 174 14.71 -3.49 1.17
C GLN A 174 13.52 -3.08 2.03
N GLN A 175 12.31 -3.25 1.51
CA GLN A 175 11.07 -3.01 2.23
C GLN A 175 10.01 -4.04 1.78
N PRO A 176 9.18 -4.56 2.70
CA PRO A 176 7.98 -5.32 2.31
C PRO A 176 7.05 -4.52 1.39
N ASP A 177 6.20 -5.21 0.64
CA ASP A 177 5.21 -4.53 -0.20
C ASP A 177 4.13 -3.88 0.67
N MET A 178 4.05 -2.55 0.60
CA MET A 178 3.22 -1.72 1.47
C MET A 178 2.62 -0.56 0.67
N PRO A 179 1.48 0.01 1.10
CA PRO A 179 0.86 1.16 0.43
C PRO A 179 1.78 2.39 0.32
N LEU A 180 2.63 2.64 1.33
CA LEU A 180 3.65 3.68 1.32
C LEU A 180 5.05 3.05 1.31
N LYS A 181 5.85 3.38 0.29
CA LYS A 181 7.19 2.83 0.08
C LYS A 181 8.28 3.89 0.15
N VAL A 182 9.46 3.48 0.58
CA VAL A 182 10.70 4.22 0.35
C VAL A 182 11.17 3.89 -1.07
N ALA A 183 10.86 4.78 -2.01
CA ALA A 183 11.19 4.60 -3.42
C ALA A 183 12.69 4.81 -3.71
N LYS A 184 13.33 5.72 -2.95
CA LYS A 184 14.74 6.06 -3.16
C LYS A 184 15.37 6.57 -1.87
N ILE A 185 16.63 6.21 -1.66
CA ILE A 185 17.51 6.83 -0.67
C ILE A 185 18.77 7.29 -1.38
N LEU A 186 19.04 8.59 -1.34
CA LEU A 186 20.27 9.20 -1.81
C LEU A 186 21.10 9.66 -0.61
N ILE A 187 22.37 9.29 -0.56
CA ILE A 187 23.30 9.73 0.49
C ILE A 187 24.47 10.48 -0.12
N ARG A 188 24.77 11.65 0.45
CA ARG A 188 25.88 12.54 0.10
C ARG A 188 26.75 12.79 1.32
N PRO A 189 27.85 12.03 1.48
CA PRO A 189 28.80 12.28 2.55
C PRO A 189 29.53 13.62 2.33
N SER A 190 29.66 14.42 3.38
CA SER A 190 30.36 15.70 3.37
C SER A 190 31.36 15.75 4.51
N ARG A 191 32.59 16.15 4.19
CA ARG A 191 33.68 16.22 5.18
C ARG A 191 33.41 17.35 6.18
N ILE A 192 33.50 17.05 7.47
CA ILE A 192 33.55 18.08 8.52
C ILE A 192 35.00 18.28 8.97
N ASN A 193 35.70 17.20 9.34
CA ASN A 193 37.12 17.25 9.70
C ASN A 193 37.88 15.99 9.20
N SER A 194 38.93 15.55 9.89
CA SER A 194 39.72 14.36 9.49
C SER A 194 39.02 13.03 9.77
N ASN A 195 38.10 12.98 10.73
CA ASN A 195 37.41 11.75 11.14
C ASN A 195 35.89 11.86 10.98
N ASP A 196 35.34 13.07 11.03
CA ASP A 196 33.90 13.30 11.04
C ASP A 196 33.37 13.60 9.64
N VAL A 197 32.29 12.90 9.31
CA VAL A 197 31.56 13.01 8.06
C VAL A 197 30.10 13.27 8.36
N LYS A 198 29.56 14.36 7.78
CA LYS A 198 28.13 14.65 7.81
C LYS A 198 27.47 13.96 6.62
N LEU A 199 26.55 13.06 6.89
CA LEU A 199 25.75 12.38 5.88
C LEU A 199 24.49 13.18 5.61
N ASN A 200 24.37 13.74 4.41
CA ASN A 200 23.11 14.36 3.95
C ASN A 200 22.33 13.30 3.18
N THR A 201 21.16 12.94 3.69
CA THR A 201 20.33 11.87 3.17
C THR A 201 19.04 12.44 2.62
N GLU A 202 18.64 12.01 1.43
CA GLU A 202 17.38 12.39 0.79
C GLU A 202 16.57 11.12 0.56
N ILE A 203 15.41 11.06 1.21
CA ILE A 203 14.51 9.91 1.21
C ILE A 203 13.27 10.29 0.41
N THR A 204 12.99 9.55 -0.65
CA THR A 204 11.76 9.70 -1.42
C THR A 204 10.77 8.65 -0.98
N LEU A 205 9.66 9.09 -0.39
CA LEU A 205 8.49 8.25 -0.14
C LEU A 205 7.56 8.32 -1.34
N SER A 206 6.95 7.20 -1.71
CA SER A 206 6.00 7.10 -2.82
C SER A 206 4.82 6.20 -2.44
N ARG A 207 3.61 6.62 -2.83
CA ARG A 207 2.39 5.80 -2.69
C ARG A 207 2.37 4.73 -3.79
N ALA A 208 2.38 3.46 -3.39
CA ALA A 208 2.40 2.32 -4.30
C ALA A 208 1.00 1.84 -4.70
N ILE A 209 -0.02 2.13 -3.88
CA ILE A 209 -1.39 1.66 -4.07
C ILE A 209 -2.35 2.85 -3.89
N GLN A 210 -3.46 2.84 -4.65
CA GLN A 210 -4.53 3.82 -4.48
C GLN A 210 -5.22 3.63 -3.13
N GLY A 211 -5.51 4.76 -2.48
CA GLY A 211 -6.17 4.80 -1.19
C GLY A 211 -5.77 6.03 -0.41
N GLU A 212 -6.18 6.09 0.83
CA GLU A 212 -5.96 7.22 1.71
C GLU A 212 -5.05 6.83 2.87
N LEU A 213 -3.97 7.61 3.05
CA LEU A 213 -3.18 7.55 4.27
C LEU A 213 -3.97 8.19 5.42
N LEU A 214 -3.93 7.55 6.58
CA LEU A 214 -4.56 7.99 7.81
C LEU A 214 -3.50 8.06 8.91
N PRO A 215 -3.70 8.89 9.95
CA PRO A 215 -2.89 8.83 11.16
C PRO A 215 -2.95 7.45 11.81
N LYS A 216 -1.87 7.04 12.48
CA LYS A 216 -1.84 5.83 13.30
C LYS A 216 -2.60 6.06 14.61
N GLN A 217 -3.92 5.84 14.65
CA GLN A 217 -4.69 5.78 15.90
C GLN A 217 -5.99 4.97 15.79
N GLU A 218 -6.34 4.34 16.92
CA GLU A 218 -7.32 3.25 17.13
C GLU A 218 -8.80 3.63 16.97
N SER A 219 -9.13 4.92 16.90
CA SER A 219 -10.50 5.39 16.64
C SER A 219 -10.62 5.82 15.18
N PHE A 220 -11.20 4.97 14.34
CA PHE A 220 -11.50 5.21 12.92
C PHE A 220 -12.51 6.35 12.65
N GLU A 221 -12.80 7.17 13.66
CA GLU A 221 -13.85 8.21 13.69
C GLU A 221 -13.41 9.55 13.11
N LYS A 222 -12.11 9.86 13.04
CA LYS A 222 -11.63 11.12 12.47
C LYS A 222 -11.19 10.93 11.01
N THR A 223 -12.05 11.33 10.08
CA THR A 223 -11.65 11.72 8.72
C THR A 223 -10.63 12.85 8.81
N SER A 224 -9.34 12.55 8.59
CA SER A 224 -8.33 13.61 8.43
C SER A 224 -8.41 14.14 6.99
N PHE A 225 -9.27 15.13 6.77
CA PHE A 225 -9.42 15.74 5.46
C PHE A 225 -8.12 16.43 5.02
N GLY A 226 -7.50 15.91 3.96
CA GLY A 226 -6.46 16.60 3.18
C GLY A 226 -5.00 16.31 3.56
N SER A 227 -4.73 15.71 4.72
CA SER A 227 -3.38 15.26 5.09
C SER A 227 -3.40 14.23 6.23
N ALA A 228 -2.34 13.43 6.33
CA ALA A 228 -2.13 12.47 7.40
C ALA A 228 -0.78 12.68 8.07
N ASP A 229 -0.76 12.65 9.40
CA ASP A 229 0.45 12.62 10.19
C ASP A 229 0.82 11.17 10.47
N ILE A 230 1.89 10.70 9.82
CA ILE A 230 2.41 9.35 10.01
C ILE A 230 3.59 9.36 10.97
N ASP A 231 3.75 8.29 11.73
CA ASP A 231 4.96 8.10 12.54
C ASP A 231 6.11 7.77 11.59
N PHE A 232 7.21 8.51 11.69
CA PHE A 232 8.35 8.41 10.77
C PHE A 232 9.67 8.64 11.52
N ASN A 233 10.54 7.65 11.50
CA ASN A 233 11.86 7.70 12.14
C ASN A 233 12.95 7.22 11.18
N VAL A 234 14.10 7.88 11.21
CA VAL A 234 15.27 7.51 10.41
C VAL A 234 16.45 7.31 11.34
N GLU A 235 17.05 6.13 11.30
CA GLU A 235 18.26 5.79 12.02
C GLU A 235 19.38 5.50 11.02
N ILE A 236 20.54 6.09 11.26
CA ILE A 236 21.74 5.92 10.44
C ILE A 236 22.87 5.50 11.36
N ASN A 237 23.34 4.26 11.20
CA ASN A 237 24.38 3.64 12.03
C ASN A 237 24.08 3.70 13.55
N GLY A 238 22.84 3.43 13.96
CA GLY A 238 22.43 3.48 15.36
C GLY A 238 22.03 4.86 15.88
N TYR A 239 22.18 5.92 15.08
CA TYR A 239 21.87 7.29 15.50
C TYR A 239 20.63 7.83 14.78
N SER A 240 19.72 8.44 15.53
CA SER A 240 18.56 9.14 14.96
C SER A 240 19.02 10.31 14.08
N ALA A 241 18.56 10.33 12.83
CA ALA A 241 18.86 11.41 11.90
C ALA A 241 17.93 12.60 12.12
N SER A 242 18.47 13.81 11.99
CA SER A 242 17.67 15.03 12.02
C SER A 242 17.10 15.29 10.63
N CYS A 243 15.77 15.24 10.48
CA CYS A 243 15.09 15.41 9.21
C CYS A 243 14.25 16.68 9.14
N SER A 244 14.25 17.33 7.97
CA SER A 244 13.35 18.43 7.67
C SER A 244 11.90 17.93 7.56
N SER A 245 10.95 18.79 7.91
CA SER A 245 9.50 18.51 7.81
C SER A 245 8.98 17.42 8.75
N ILE A 246 9.78 16.96 9.71
CA ILE A 246 9.31 16.19 10.85
C ILE A 246 8.94 17.16 11.97
N SER A 247 7.68 17.14 12.40
CA SER A 247 7.20 17.94 13.53
C SER A 247 7.54 17.26 14.87
N SER A 248 7.30 17.97 15.98
CA SER A 248 7.47 17.46 17.34
C SER A 248 6.85 16.06 17.51
N GLY A 249 7.64 15.08 17.93
CA GLY A 249 7.16 13.70 18.14
C GLY A 249 7.30 12.74 16.96
N SER A 250 8.28 12.94 16.08
CA SER A 250 8.60 12.02 14.97
C SER A 250 7.43 11.82 13.98
N LYS A 251 6.67 12.89 13.73
CA LYS A 251 5.52 12.87 12.82
C LYS A 251 5.84 13.56 11.51
N LEU A 252 5.47 12.90 10.42
CA LEU A 252 5.60 13.41 9.06
C LEU A 252 4.20 13.64 8.47
N ASN A 253 3.90 14.89 8.12
CA ASN A 253 2.66 15.22 7.44
C ASN A 253 2.75 14.93 5.93
N ILE A 254 1.86 14.09 5.41
CA ILE A 254 1.73 13.79 3.98
C ILE A 254 0.35 14.24 3.52
N ARG A 255 0.28 15.08 2.48
CA ARG A 255 -1.03 15.52 1.95
C ARG A 255 -1.73 14.40 1.22
N SER A 256 -3.06 14.38 1.21
CA SER A 256 -3.84 13.30 0.58
C SER A 256 -3.60 13.18 -0.92
N ASN A 257 -3.27 14.29 -1.59
CA ASN A 257 -2.93 14.35 -3.02
C ASN A 257 -1.41 14.26 -3.31
N GLU A 258 -0.58 14.12 -2.28
CA GLU A 258 0.87 13.98 -2.41
C GLU A 258 1.21 12.50 -2.63
N ASN A 259 1.47 12.14 -3.90
CA ASN A 259 1.88 10.79 -4.28
C ASN A 259 3.35 10.52 -3.94
N GLU A 260 4.17 11.55 -3.93
CA GLU A 260 5.60 11.47 -3.60
C GLU A 260 6.00 12.59 -2.64
N LYS A 261 6.84 12.25 -1.67
CA LYS A 261 7.39 13.20 -0.70
C LYS A 261 8.88 13.01 -0.53
N VAL A 262 9.63 14.10 -0.63
CA VAL A 262 11.08 14.09 -0.43
C VAL A 262 11.43 14.65 0.95
N ILE A 263 12.14 13.86 1.74
CA ILE A 263 12.53 14.16 3.11
C ILE A 263 14.04 14.28 3.16
N LYS A 264 14.55 15.39 3.71
CA LYS A 264 15.99 15.63 3.81
C LYS A 264 16.42 15.43 5.25
N CYS A 265 17.26 14.44 5.47
CA CYS A 265 17.81 14.11 6.78
C CYS A 265 19.32 14.38 6.81
N SER A 266 19.84 14.59 8.01
CA SER A 266 21.28 14.63 8.22
C SER A 266 21.68 13.95 9.52
N THR A 267 22.83 13.30 9.49
CA THR A 267 23.48 12.74 10.68
C THR A 267 24.99 13.02 10.62
N LEU A 268 25.65 12.98 11.76
CA LEU A 268 27.10 13.06 11.88
C LEU A 268 27.62 11.68 12.30
N ILE A 269 28.64 11.19 11.60
CA ILE A 269 29.34 9.97 11.99
C ILE A 269 30.84 10.22 12.09
N THR A 270 31.48 9.55 13.04
CA THR A 270 32.93 9.56 13.24
C THR A 270 33.52 8.25 12.75
N LEU A 271 34.53 8.33 11.88
CA LEU A 271 35.17 7.19 11.25
C LEU A 271 36.54 6.90 11.88
N ASN A 272 36.64 5.75 12.55
CA ASN A 272 37.88 5.25 13.16
C ASN A 272 38.71 4.34 12.24
N GLN A 273 38.22 4.11 11.02
CA GLN A 273 38.81 3.26 9.99
C GLN A 273 38.65 3.92 8.61
N ASP A 274 39.32 3.39 7.58
CA ASP A 274 39.35 4.01 6.24
C ASP A 274 37.98 4.10 5.56
N TYR A 275 37.09 3.13 5.81
CA TYR A 275 35.70 3.16 5.35
C TYR A 275 34.81 2.34 6.29
N LEU A 276 33.51 2.61 6.31
CA LEU A 276 32.51 1.90 7.10
C LEU A 276 31.24 1.68 6.27
N ASP A 277 30.67 0.49 6.35
CA ASP A 277 29.31 0.23 5.90
C ASP A 277 28.32 0.72 6.96
N VAL A 278 27.53 1.71 6.59
CA VAL A 278 26.62 2.46 7.44
C VAL A 278 25.20 1.96 7.15
N PRO A 279 24.57 1.22 8.07
CA PRO A 279 23.19 0.81 7.90
C PRO A 279 22.26 2.02 8.03
N VAL A 280 21.20 2.03 7.22
CA VAL A 280 20.14 3.04 7.22
C VAL A 280 18.83 2.31 7.41
N LYS A 281 18.11 2.68 8.46
CA LYS A 281 16.81 2.11 8.83
C LYS A 281 15.77 3.22 8.84
N ILE A 282 14.65 2.99 8.18
CA ILE A 282 13.52 3.92 8.13
C ILE A 282 12.31 3.18 8.64
N ASP A 283 11.80 3.60 9.80
CA ASP A 283 10.60 3.02 10.40
C ASP A 283 9.42 3.96 10.15
N MET A 284 8.29 3.41 9.69
CA MET A 284 7.06 4.16 9.41
C MET A 284 5.87 3.44 10.04
N GLY A 285 4.97 4.22 10.65
CA GLY A 285 3.71 3.73 11.20
C GLY A 285 2.54 4.61 10.75
N TYR A 286 1.52 4.01 10.14
CA TYR A 286 0.38 4.75 9.59
C TYR A 286 -0.89 3.91 9.50
N GLY A 287 -2.04 4.57 9.43
CA GLY A 287 -3.29 3.98 8.98
C GLY A 287 -3.42 4.08 7.46
N PHE A 288 -4.17 3.16 6.85
CA PHE A 288 -4.49 3.19 5.43
C PHE A 288 -5.93 2.79 5.21
N ARG A 289 -6.64 3.50 4.33
CA ARG A 289 -7.98 3.16 3.85
C ARG A 289 -7.93 2.79 2.39
N GLN A 290 -8.38 1.58 2.09
CA GLN A 290 -8.58 1.08 0.74
C GLN A 290 -10.08 0.90 0.48
N SER A 291 -10.55 1.48 -0.61
CA SER A 291 -11.93 1.33 -1.08
C SER A 291 -11.93 0.47 -2.34
N VAL A 292 -12.68 -0.64 -2.32
CA VAL A 292 -12.83 -1.53 -3.47
C VAL A 292 -14.30 -1.53 -3.90
N PRO A 293 -14.61 -1.11 -5.13
CA PRO A 293 -15.96 -1.25 -5.65
C PRO A 293 -16.25 -2.73 -5.94
N GLY A 294 -17.43 -3.18 -5.54
CA GLY A 294 -17.99 -4.48 -5.91
C GLY A 294 -18.77 -4.39 -7.21
N GLY A 295 -19.88 -5.14 -7.26
CA GLY A 295 -20.86 -5.03 -8.33
C GLY A 295 -21.80 -3.83 -8.15
N LYS A 296 -22.60 -3.60 -9.18
CA LYS A 296 -23.67 -2.62 -9.15
C LYS A 296 -25.02 -3.28 -8.95
N ILE A 297 -25.92 -2.59 -8.24
CA ILE A 297 -27.31 -3.00 -8.03
C ILE A 297 -28.20 -1.90 -8.56
N LYS A 298 -29.21 -2.23 -9.36
CA LYS A 298 -30.25 -1.26 -9.73
C LYS A 298 -31.37 -1.29 -8.68
N LEU A 299 -31.61 -0.15 -8.05
CA LEU A 299 -32.68 -0.03 -7.05
C LEU A 299 -34.00 0.35 -7.71
N ILE A 300 -35.10 -0.26 -7.26
CA ILE A 300 -36.46 -0.03 -7.79
C ILE A 300 -37.38 0.39 -6.64
N SER A 301 -37.86 1.65 -6.67
CA SER A 301 -38.78 2.16 -5.65
C SER A 301 -40.20 1.60 -5.82
N ASN A 302 -40.98 1.58 -4.73
CA ASN A 302 -42.36 1.09 -4.77
C ASN A 302 -43.28 1.89 -5.71
N GLU A 303 -43.04 3.21 -5.85
CA GLU A 303 -43.82 4.05 -6.77
C GLU A 303 -43.65 3.60 -8.24
N VAL A 304 -42.44 3.20 -8.63
CA VAL A 304 -42.15 2.68 -9.98
C VAL A 304 -42.76 1.30 -10.22
N LEU A 305 -42.89 0.46 -9.18
CA LEU A 305 -43.57 -0.85 -9.28
C LEU A 305 -45.09 -0.73 -9.39
N SER A 306 -45.65 0.39 -8.94
CA SER A 306 -47.10 0.64 -8.92
C SER A 306 -47.65 1.38 -10.15
N ALA A 307 -46.75 1.86 -11.03
CA ALA A 307 -47.06 2.56 -12.27
C ALA A 307 -47.07 1.61 -13.49
#